data_AF-A0A183FWG9-F1
#
_entry.id   AF-A0A183FWG9-F1
#
_cell.length_a   1.000
_cell.length_b   1.000
_cell.length_c   1.000
_cell.angle_alpha   90.00
_cell.angle_beta   90.00
_cell.angle_gamma   90.00
#
_symmetry.space_group_name_H-M   'P 1'
#
loop_
_entity.id
_entity.type
_entity.pdbx_description
1 polymer ?
#
loop_
_entity_poly.entity_id
_entity_poly.type
_entity_poly.pdbx_seq_one_letter_code
_entity_poly.pdbx_strand_id
1 'polypeptide(L)'
;LYDVAMSPQVSLHNSQTFLKCSRFQNMSQNSSESKRKINQAAEARFGGNVDVICSRGHFSYVFSSNLYCEAAKDLVTCIAFRQTPAS
;
A
#
# COMPACT_ATOMS: atom_id res chain seq x y z
N LEU A 1 -11.22 -19.63 24.93
CA LEU A 1 -10.66 -19.64 23.57
C LEU A 1 -11.12 -18.34 22.94
N TYR A 2 -10.27 -17.31 23.06
CA TYR A 2 -10.67 -15.90 22.97
C TYR A 2 -11.17 -15.49 21.59
N ASP A 3 -12.11 -14.57 21.63
CA ASP A 3 -12.99 -14.08 20.57
C ASP A 3 -12.28 -13.58 19.31
N VAL A 4 -12.81 -14.02 18.17
CA VAL A 4 -12.47 -13.52 16.83
C VAL A 4 -13.14 -12.16 16.64
N ALA A 5 -12.51 -11.11 17.18
CA ALA A 5 -12.83 -9.72 16.83
C ALA A 5 -12.25 -9.42 15.45
N MET A 6 -12.96 -9.83 14.39
CA MET A 6 -12.71 -9.40 13.02
C MET A 6 -13.07 -7.91 12.88
N SER A 7 -12.05 -7.06 12.95
CA SER A 7 -12.02 -5.78 12.23
C SER A 7 -10.63 -5.67 11.59
N PRO A 8 -10.48 -5.91 10.27
CA PRO A 8 -9.18 -5.88 9.60
C PRO A 8 -8.85 -4.42 9.25
N GLN A 9 -8.62 -3.59 10.27
CA GLN A 9 -8.06 -2.26 10.08
C GLN A 9 -6.55 -2.41 10.01
N VAL A 10 -6.04 -2.43 8.77
CA VAL A 10 -4.72 -1.94 8.34
C VAL A 10 -3.59 -2.14 9.36
N SER A 11 -2.76 -3.18 9.17
CA SER A 11 -1.50 -3.33 9.92
C SER A 11 -0.56 -2.18 9.57
N LEU A 12 -0.62 -1.11 10.37
CA LEU A 12 0.26 0.06 10.30
C LEU A 12 1.58 -0.28 10.99
N HIS A 13 2.65 -0.53 10.23
CA HIS A 13 4.01 -0.51 10.78
C HIS A 13 4.63 0.89 10.64
N ASN A 14 5.11 1.40 11.77
CA ASN A 14 5.43 2.81 12.06
C ASN A 14 6.60 3.41 11.24
N SER A 15 6.34 4.59 10.64
CA SER A 15 7.29 5.71 10.56
C SER A 15 6.49 7.02 10.58
N GLN A 16 6.76 7.86 11.58
CA GLN A 16 5.88 8.93 12.09
C GLN A 16 5.63 10.14 11.17
N THR A 17 6.00 10.11 9.89
CA THR A 17 5.78 11.27 8.98
C THR A 17 4.92 10.96 7.75
N PHE A 18 4.48 9.71 7.53
CA PHE A 18 3.50 9.38 6.48
C PHE A 18 2.08 9.19 7.05
N LEU A 19 1.66 10.16 7.86
CA LEU A 19 0.27 10.33 8.25
C LEU A 19 -0.58 10.41 6.98
N LYS A 20 -1.36 9.33 6.78
CA LYS A 20 -2.45 9.17 5.81
C LYS A 20 -2.07 8.55 4.45
N CYS A 21 -1.73 7.27 4.46
CA CYS A 21 -2.37 6.32 3.53
C CYS A 21 -3.88 6.13 3.78
N SER A 22 -4.54 7.09 4.43
CA SER A 22 -5.93 7.06 4.88
C SER A 22 -6.94 7.11 3.73
N ARG A 23 -6.54 6.74 2.51
CA ARG A 23 -7.46 6.52 1.41
C ARG A 23 -7.02 5.36 0.50
N PHE A 24 -6.55 4.27 1.10
CA PHE A 24 -6.74 2.93 0.51
C PHE A 24 -8.22 2.47 0.53
N GLN A 25 -9.18 3.40 0.61
CA GLN A 25 -10.61 3.15 0.43
C GLN A 25 -10.90 2.51 -0.94
N ASN A 26 -9.98 2.67 -1.88
CA ASN A 26 -10.09 2.18 -3.25
C ASN A 26 -9.59 0.73 -3.44
N MET A 27 -9.13 0.04 -2.39
CA MET A 27 -8.77 -1.37 -2.48
C MET A 27 -10.02 -2.23 -2.69
N SER A 28 -9.93 -3.14 -3.65
CA SER A 28 -10.90 -4.21 -3.92
C SER A 28 -10.23 -5.57 -3.75
N GLN A 29 -11.00 -6.64 -3.87
CA GLN A 29 -10.50 -8.02 -3.87
C GLN A 29 -9.62 -8.35 -5.10
N ASN A 30 -9.55 -7.45 -6.08
CA ASN A 30 -8.72 -7.58 -7.26
C ASN A 30 -7.41 -6.79 -7.06
N SER A 31 -6.27 -7.49 -7.06
CA SER A 31 -4.95 -6.87 -6.87
C SER A 31 -4.60 -5.89 -7.98
N SER A 32 -4.93 -6.19 -9.24
CA SER A 32 -4.66 -5.31 -10.38
C SER A 32 -5.47 -4.01 -10.33
N GLU A 33 -6.75 -4.11 -9.95
CA GLU A 33 -7.62 -2.95 -9.77
C GLU A 33 -7.13 -2.08 -8.61
N SER A 34 -6.83 -2.69 -7.47
CA SER A 34 -6.26 -2.02 -6.31
C SER A 34 -4.96 -1.30 -6.67
N LYS A 35 -4.03 -2.00 -7.35
CA LYS A 35 -2.75 -1.44 -7.82
C LYS A 35 -2.96 -0.17 -8.64
N ARG A 36 -3.83 -0.24 -9.65
CA ARG A 36 -4.11 0.89 -10.55
C ARG A 36 -4.70 2.08 -9.80
N LYS A 37 -5.72 1.85 -8.96
CA LYS A 37 -6.38 2.94 -8.21
C LYS A 37 -5.43 3.60 -7.21
N ILE A 38 -4.55 2.83 -6.60
CA ILE A 38 -3.55 3.33 -5.65
C ILE A 38 -2.50 4.17 -6.37
N ASN A 39 -1.93 3.65 -7.46
CA ASN A 39 -0.89 4.36 -8.21
C ASN A 39 -1.40 5.73 -8.69
N GLN A 40 -2.59 5.76 -9.32
CA GLN A 40 -3.22 7.00 -9.75
C GLN A 40 -3.46 8.00 -8.60
N ALA A 41 -3.96 7.52 -7.46
CA ALA A 41 -4.21 8.38 -6.30
C ALA A 41 -2.91 8.88 -5.65
N ALA A 42 -1.85 8.08 -5.66
CA ALA A 42 -0.56 8.43 -5.10
C ALA A 42 0.17 9.46 -5.99
N GLU A 43 0.22 9.23 -7.30
CA GLU A 43 0.79 10.19 -8.27
C GLU A 43 0.06 11.53 -8.22
N ALA A 44 -1.29 11.52 -8.17
CA ALA A 44 -2.09 12.73 -8.07
C ALA A 44 -1.86 13.52 -6.77
N ARG A 45 -1.51 12.84 -5.67
CA ARG A 45 -1.34 13.47 -4.35
C ARG A 45 0.08 13.92 -4.06
N PHE A 46 1.07 13.14 -4.47
CA PHE A 46 2.46 13.35 -4.11
C PHE A 46 3.31 13.85 -5.29
N GLY A 47 2.82 13.72 -6.52
CA GLY A 47 3.60 13.98 -7.74
C GLY A 47 4.75 12.99 -7.91
N GLY A 48 5.34 12.98 -9.12
CA GLY A 48 6.44 12.08 -9.48
C GLY A 48 6.01 10.61 -9.62
N ASN A 49 7.00 9.73 -9.81
CA ASN A 49 6.76 8.32 -10.07
C ASN A 49 6.58 7.53 -8.78
N VAL A 50 5.41 6.91 -8.63
CA VAL A 50 5.09 6.01 -7.51
C VAL A 50 4.83 4.62 -8.05
N ASP A 51 5.62 3.65 -7.63
CA ASP A 51 5.33 2.25 -7.92
C ASP A 51 4.40 1.66 -6.88
N VAL A 52 3.55 0.74 -7.33
CA VAL A 52 2.63 0.01 -6.46
C VAL A 52 2.69 -1.47 -6.78
N ILE A 53 2.89 -2.28 -5.76
CA ILE A 53 2.81 -3.73 -5.82
C ILE A 53 1.59 -4.13 -5.02
N CYS A 54 0.73 -4.98 -5.58
CA CYS A 54 -0.39 -5.57 -4.87
C CYS A 54 -0.42 -7.08 -5.12
N SER A 55 -0.57 -7.86 -4.07
CA SER A 55 -0.63 -9.32 -4.16
C SER A 55 -1.76 -9.88 -3.31
N ARG A 56 -2.30 -11.02 -3.76
CA ARG A 56 -3.21 -11.86 -2.98
C ARG A 56 -2.54 -13.01 -2.25
N GLY A 57 -1.26 -13.24 -2.55
CA GLY A 57 -0.46 -14.31 -1.98
C GLY A 57 0.91 -13.81 -1.58
N HIS A 58 1.73 -14.73 -1.07
CA HIS A 58 3.09 -14.40 -0.64
C HIS A 58 3.95 -13.96 -1.83
N PHE A 59 4.68 -12.87 -1.63
CA PHE A 59 5.70 -12.40 -2.55
C PHE A 59 6.84 -11.80 -1.72
N SER A 60 8.05 -11.85 -2.26
CA SER A 60 9.21 -11.18 -1.69
C SER A 60 9.68 -10.14 -2.68
N TYR A 61 9.97 -8.93 -2.20
CA TYR A 61 10.46 -7.83 -3.03
C TYR A 61 11.36 -6.92 -2.22
N VAL A 62 12.40 -6.38 -2.85
CA VAL A 62 13.36 -5.45 -2.24
C VAL A 62 13.34 -4.16 -3.04
N PHE A 63 13.19 -3.03 -2.34
CA PHE A 63 13.26 -1.69 -2.94
C PHE A 63 14.00 -0.74 -1.99
N SER A 64 14.62 0.29 -2.55
CA SER A 64 15.26 1.36 -1.78
C SER A 64 14.46 2.65 -1.97
N SER A 65 13.71 3.03 -0.94
CA SER A 65 12.92 4.26 -0.95
C SER A 65 12.75 4.80 0.47
N ASN A 66 12.91 6.11 0.61
CA ASN A 66 12.62 6.83 1.86
C ASN A 66 11.13 7.18 2.00
N LEU A 67 10.31 6.87 0.97
CA LEU A 67 8.89 7.16 0.94
C LEU A 67 8.12 5.93 0.49
N TYR A 68 7.52 5.22 1.45
CA TYR A 68 6.72 4.03 1.20
C TYR A 68 5.50 3.95 2.11
N CYS A 69 4.56 3.11 1.72
CA CYS A 69 3.38 2.79 2.49
C CYS A 69 2.87 1.39 2.17
N GLU A 70 2.42 0.68 3.18
CA GLU A 70 1.77 -0.63 3.05
C GLU A 70 0.31 -0.55 3.53
N ALA A 71 -0.58 -1.28 2.87
CA ALA A 71 -1.89 -1.61 3.41
C ALA A 71 -2.37 -2.98 2.98
N ALA A 72 -3.11 -3.60 3.88
CA ALA A 72 -3.84 -4.83 3.62
C ALA A 72 -5.34 -4.56 3.74
N LYS A 73 -6.10 -5.12 2.79
CA LYS A 73 -7.56 -5.21 2.85
C LYS A 73 -7.95 -6.60 2.36
N ASP A 74 -8.69 -7.32 3.21
CA ASP A 74 -9.12 -8.69 2.95
C ASP A 74 -7.91 -9.60 2.62
N LEU A 75 -7.86 -10.19 1.42
CA LEU A 75 -6.75 -11.03 0.96
C LEU A 75 -5.70 -10.26 0.15
N VAL A 76 -5.85 -8.94 -0.03
CA VAL A 76 -4.95 -8.13 -0.86
C VAL A 76 -4.04 -7.29 0.02
N THR A 77 -2.73 -7.45 -0.13
CA THR A 77 -1.72 -6.56 0.45
C THR A 77 -1.10 -5.74 -0.67
N CYS A 78 -1.03 -4.43 -0.48
CA CYS A 78 -0.42 -3.49 -1.39
C CYS A 78 0.69 -2.70 -0.71
N ILE A 79 1.80 -2.49 -1.43
CA ILE A 79 2.91 -1.63 -1.05
C ILE A 79 3.07 -0.57 -2.14
N ALA A 80 3.03 0.70 -1.77
CA ALA A 80 3.31 1.84 -2.64
C ALA A 80 4.62 2.49 -2.20
N PHE A 81 5.50 2.84 -3.14
CA PHE A 81 6.76 3.50 -2.83
C PHE A 81 7.19 4.45 -3.94
N ARG A 82 7.87 5.53 -3.59
CA ARG A 82 8.42 6.46 -4.58
C ARG A 82 9.66 5.85 -5.21
N GLN A 83 9.74 5.86 -6.54
CA GLN A 83 10.98 5.56 -7.23
C GLN A 83 12.02 6.61 -6.85
N THR A 84 13.20 6.19 -6.41
CA THR A 84 14.34 7.11 -6.34
C THR A 84 14.71 7.45 -7.78
N PRO A 85 14.77 8.75 -8.17
CA PRO A 85 15.22 9.11 -9.50
C PRO A 85 16.58 8.48 -9.77
N ALA A 86 16.77 7.90 -10.95
CA ALA A 86 18.11 7.58 -11.41
C ALA A 86 18.87 8.91 -11.51
N SER A 87 19.91 9.05 -10.68
CA SER A 87 20.84 10.18 -10.68
C SER A 87 21.60 10.30 -12.00
#